data_AF-A0A1A2GDN0-F1
#
_entry.id   AF-A0A1A2GDN0-F1
#
_cell.length_a   1.000
_cell.length_b   1.000
_cell.length_c   1.000
_cell.angle_alpha   90.00
_cell.angle_beta   90.00
_cell.angle_gamma   90.00
#
_symmetry.space_group_name_H-M   'P 1'
#
loop_
_entity.id
_entity.type
_entity.pdbx_description
1 polymer ?
#
loop_
_entity_poly.entity_id
_entity_poly.type
_entity_poly.pdbx_seq_one_letter_code
_entity_poly.pdbx_strand_id
1 'polypeptide(L)'
;MSADRFRDHLLENWSAKGNWDSDVGCRDIEGHTRRRPIYDRNECVPWINGLRRLDGDRVFEIGCGTGSSVMALIEQTPRYQASAFDTTAEDATLQLIRRGRA
;
A
#
# COMPACT_ATOMS: atom_id res chain seq x y z
N MET A 1 12.13 -3.82 1.03
CA MET A 1 11.93 -4.10 -0.40
C MET A 1 12.37 -2.86 -1.16
N SER A 2 13.15 -2.95 -2.24
CA SER A 2 13.55 -1.76 -3.02
C SER A 2 12.41 -1.28 -3.93
N ALA A 3 12.44 -0.02 -4.34
CA ALA A 3 11.46 0.55 -5.28
C ALA A 3 11.42 -0.21 -6.62
N ASP A 4 12.58 -0.61 -7.14
CA ASP A 4 12.64 -1.38 -8.39
C ASP A 4 12.01 -2.77 -8.22
N ARG A 5 12.31 -3.46 -7.10
CA ARG A 5 11.69 -4.76 -6.80
C ARG A 5 10.17 -4.65 -6.61
N PHE A 6 9.69 -3.53 -6.05
CA PHE A 6 8.27 -3.28 -5.91
C PHE A 6 7.61 -3.03 -7.28
N ARG A 7 8.28 -2.29 -8.17
CA ARG A 7 7.83 -2.10 -9.55
C ARG A 7 7.73 -3.43 -10.29
N ASP A 8 8.76 -4.27 -10.22
CA ASP A 8 8.77 -5.58 -10.87
C ASP A 8 7.62 -6.45 -10.35
N HIS A 9 7.40 -6.45 -9.02
CA HIS A 9 6.28 -7.15 -8.41
C HIS A 9 4.92 -6.70 -8.99
N LEU A 10 4.70 -5.38 -9.15
CA LEU A 10 3.46 -4.88 -9.74
C LEU A 10 3.30 -5.29 -11.20
N LEU A 11 4.37 -5.21 -11.98
CA LEU A 11 4.36 -5.61 -13.39
C LEU A 11 3.96 -7.08 -13.56
N GLU A 12 4.44 -7.95 -12.68
CA GLU A 12 4.19 -9.39 -12.71
C GLU A 12 2.81 -9.79 -12.18
N ASN A 13 2.29 -9.11 -11.15
CA ASN A 13 1.21 -9.64 -10.32
C ASN A 13 -0.06 -8.79 -10.28
N TRP A 14 0.00 -7.50 -10.63
CA TRP A 14 -1.08 -6.57 -10.28
C TRP A 14 -2.02 -6.21 -11.43
N SER A 15 -1.70 -6.59 -12.66
CA SER A 15 -2.62 -6.38 -13.79
C SER A 15 -2.57 -7.49 -14.83
N ALA A 16 -3.60 -7.51 -15.68
CA ALA A 16 -3.64 -8.41 -16.83
C ALA A 16 -2.49 -8.11 -17.80
N LYS A 17 -1.97 -9.16 -18.45
CA LYS A 17 -0.94 -9.02 -19.49
C LYS A 17 -1.39 -8.02 -20.55
N GLY A 18 -0.53 -7.05 -20.85
CA GLY A 18 -0.78 -5.99 -21.84
C GLY A 18 -1.49 -4.74 -21.30
N ASN A 19 -2.02 -4.75 -20.06
CA ASN A 19 -2.64 -3.56 -19.47
C ASN A 19 -1.63 -2.40 -19.32
N TRP A 20 -0.37 -2.74 -19.04
CA TRP A 20 0.73 -1.80 -18.91
C TRP A 20 1.13 -1.10 -20.21
N ASP A 21 0.78 -1.67 -21.37
CA ASP A 21 1.10 -1.09 -22.68
C ASP A 21 0.13 0.03 -23.09
N SER A 22 -0.94 0.23 -22.31
CA SER A 22 -1.86 1.35 -22.50
C SER A 22 -1.35 2.63 -21.82
N ASP A 23 -1.76 3.79 -22.34
CA ASP A 23 -1.47 5.09 -21.69
C ASP A 23 -2.01 5.18 -20.25
N VAL A 24 -3.07 4.43 -19.94
CA VAL A 24 -3.63 4.33 -18.59
C VAL A 24 -2.70 3.50 -17.71
N GLY A 25 -2.33 2.29 -18.16
CA GLY A 25 -1.41 1.41 -17.42
C GLY A 25 -0.03 2.05 -17.20
N CYS A 26 0.50 2.78 -18.18
CA CYS A 26 1.75 3.52 -18.05
C CYS A 26 1.65 4.62 -16.98
N ARG A 27 0.53 5.36 -16.92
CA ARG A 27 0.30 6.37 -15.88
C ARG A 27 0.09 5.74 -14.51
N ASP A 28 -0.60 4.62 -14.44
CA ASP A 28 -0.85 3.91 -13.18
C ASP A 28 0.44 3.34 -12.61
N ILE A 29 1.29 2.69 -13.42
CA ILE A 29 2.56 2.17 -12.93
C ILE A 29 3.48 3.31 -12.45
N GLU A 30 3.53 4.44 -13.16
CA GLU A 30 4.27 5.62 -12.70
C GLU A 30 3.69 6.18 -11.39
N GLY A 31 2.36 6.26 -11.31
CA GLY A 31 1.62 6.71 -10.14
C GLY A 31 1.91 5.85 -8.91
N HIS A 32 1.84 4.54 -9.04
CA HIS A 32 1.99 3.59 -7.93
C HIS A 32 3.46 3.32 -7.56
N THR A 33 4.40 3.38 -8.50
CA THR A 33 5.81 3.06 -8.20
C THR A 33 6.66 4.28 -7.86
N ARG A 34 6.23 5.48 -8.27
CA ARG A 34 6.99 6.72 -8.05
C ARG A 34 6.19 7.76 -7.31
N ARG A 35 5.09 8.25 -7.90
CA ARG A 35 4.42 9.46 -7.38
C ARG A 35 3.82 9.23 -5.99
N ARG A 36 3.01 8.17 -5.82
CA ARG A 36 2.39 7.82 -4.54
C ARG A 36 3.44 7.50 -3.47
N PRO A 37 4.46 6.64 -3.72
CA PRO A 37 5.51 6.41 -2.73
C PRO A 37 6.27 7.68 -2.34
N ILE A 38 6.51 8.62 -3.27
CA ILE A 38 7.16 9.90 -2.93
C ILE A 38 6.28 10.73 -1.99
N TYR A 39 4.99 10.89 -2.33
CA TYR A 39 4.04 11.59 -1.46
C TYR A 39 3.92 10.89 -0.11
N ASP A 40 3.74 9.57 -0.10
CA ASP A 40 3.58 8.80 1.12
C ASP A 40 4.83 8.91 2.00
N ARG A 41 6.02 8.87 1.38
CA ARG A 41 7.25 8.98 2.14
C ARG A 41 7.45 10.34 2.80
N ASN A 42 7.11 11.41 2.09
CA ASN A 42 7.47 12.76 2.51
C ASN A 42 6.36 13.48 3.27
N GLU A 43 5.11 13.04 3.08
CA GLU A 43 3.94 13.74 3.62
C GLU A 43 3.08 12.80 4.48
N CYS A 44 2.56 11.72 3.90
CA CYS A 44 1.58 10.86 4.57
C CYS A 44 2.16 10.14 5.80
N VAL A 45 3.25 9.39 5.62
CA VAL A 45 3.87 8.62 6.71
C VAL A 45 4.40 9.51 7.84
N PRO A 46 5.13 10.61 7.55
CA PRO A 46 5.53 11.56 8.59
C PRO A 46 4.35 12.16 9.35
N TRP A 47 3.26 12.51 8.65
CA TRP A 47 2.06 13.05 9.28
C TRP A 47 1.40 12.04 10.22
N ILE A 48 1.17 10.79 9.78
CA ILE A 48 0.57 9.74 10.63
C ILE A 48 1.49 9.45 11.82
N ASN A 49 2.80 9.31 11.59
CA ASN A 49 3.76 9.02 12.66
C ASN A 49 3.87 10.16 13.69
N GLY A 50 3.61 11.41 13.28
CA GLY A 50 3.50 12.55 14.17
C GLY A 50 2.27 12.52 15.07
N LEU A 51 1.17 11.91 14.63
CA LEU A 51 -0.03 11.70 15.45
C LEU A 51 0.12 10.53 16.42
N ARG A 52 0.75 9.44 15.96
CA ARG A 52 1.03 8.26 16.76
C ARG A 52 2.27 7.56 16.22
N ARG A 53 3.23 7.28 17.11
CA ARG A 53 4.46 6.58 16.75
C ARG A 53 4.14 5.19 16.18
N LEU A 54 4.45 4.96 14.91
CA LEU A 54 4.13 3.74 14.17
C LEU A 54 5.18 2.62 14.36
N ASP A 55 6.39 2.98 14.79
CA ASP A 55 7.47 2.03 14.97
C ASP A 55 7.17 1.03 16.10
N GLY A 56 6.98 -0.23 15.72
CA GLY A 56 6.59 -1.33 16.59
C GLY A 56 5.08 -1.55 16.69
N ASP A 57 4.27 -0.69 16.07
CA ASP A 57 2.82 -0.88 15.99
C ASP A 57 2.45 -1.93 14.93
N ARG A 58 1.24 -2.48 15.11
CA ARG A 58 0.58 -3.33 14.12
C ARG A 58 -0.55 -2.54 13.48
N VAL A 59 -0.52 -2.42 12.17
CA VAL A 59 -1.51 -1.66 11.42
C VAL A 59 -2.14 -2.55 10.37
N PHE A 60 -3.45 -2.39 10.25
CA PHE A 60 -4.25 -3.05 9.24
C PHE A 60 -4.68 -2.00 8.21
N GLU A 61 -4.22 -2.17 6.96
CA GLU A 61 -4.56 -1.28 5.85
C GLU A 61 -5.74 -1.86 5.07
N ILE A 62 -6.81 -1.08 4.93
CA ILE A 62 -8.00 -1.41 4.14
C ILE A 62 -7.97 -0.55 2.89
N GLY A 63 -8.15 -1.18 1.72
CA GLY A 63 -8.01 -0.50 0.44
C GLY A 63 -6.55 -0.28 0.05
N CYS A 64 -5.70 -1.30 0.27
CA CYS A 64 -4.26 -1.15 0.06
C CYS A 64 -3.86 -1.04 -1.42
N GLY A 65 -4.75 -1.37 -2.35
CA GLY A 65 -4.51 -1.40 -3.78
C GLY A 65 -3.23 -2.15 -4.13
N THR A 66 -2.28 -1.45 -4.74
CA THR A 66 -0.94 -1.95 -5.10
C THR A 66 -0.03 -2.22 -3.91
N GLY A 67 -0.39 -1.76 -2.71
CA GLY A 67 0.49 -1.76 -1.54
C GLY A 67 1.55 -0.64 -1.59
N SER A 68 1.36 0.38 -2.42
CA SER A 68 2.31 1.50 -2.55
C SER A 68 2.54 2.22 -1.21
N SER A 69 1.47 2.44 -0.45
CA SER A 69 1.51 3.12 0.84
C SER A 69 2.05 2.20 1.94
N VAL A 70 1.69 0.92 1.93
CA VAL A 70 2.31 -0.14 2.77
C VAL A 70 3.83 -0.13 2.62
N MET A 71 4.33 -0.02 1.38
CA MET A 71 5.76 -0.01 1.09
C MET A 71 6.46 1.19 1.73
N ALA A 72 5.90 2.40 1.58
CA ALA A 72 6.43 3.61 2.21
C ALA A 72 6.40 3.55 3.74
N LEU A 73 5.35 2.94 4.32
CA LEU A 73 5.23 2.73 5.76
C LEU A 73 6.35 1.82 6.27
N ILE A 74 6.51 0.63 5.70
CA ILE A 74 7.52 -0.36 6.11
C ILE A 74 8.94 0.22 6.03
N GLU A 75 9.25 1.01 4.99
CA GLU A 75 10.58 1.60 4.81
C GLU A 75 10.99 2.55 5.95
N GLN A 76 10.03 3.28 6.52
CA GLN A 76 10.30 4.32 7.52
C GLN A 76 10.03 3.87 8.95
N THR A 77 9.44 2.69 9.12
CA THR A 77 9.02 2.19 10.44
C THR A 77 9.52 0.75 10.60
N PRO A 78 10.78 0.55 11.02
CA PRO A 78 11.48 -0.73 10.88
C PRO A 78 10.82 -1.93 11.60
N ARG A 79 10.04 -1.67 12.65
CA ARG A 79 9.30 -2.70 13.39
C ARG A 79 7.80 -2.71 13.12
N TYR A 80 7.35 -1.91 12.17
CA TYR A 80 5.96 -1.86 11.75
C TYR A 80 5.54 -3.19 11.12
N GLN A 81 4.40 -3.69 11.58
CA GLN A 81 3.80 -4.89 11.03
C GLN A 81 2.51 -4.50 10.32
N ALA A 82 2.49 -4.68 9.01
CA ALA A 82 1.33 -4.42 8.18
C ALA A 82 0.58 -5.71 7.90
N SER A 83 -0.74 -5.63 7.94
CA SER A 83 -1.61 -6.57 7.22
C SER A 83 -2.48 -5.74 6.29
N ALA A 84 -2.50 -6.10 5.02
CA ALA A 84 -3.11 -5.28 3.98
C ALA A 84 -4.22 -6.07 3.29
N PHE A 85 -5.35 -5.43 3.05
CA PHE A 85 -6.52 -6.00 2.41
C PHE A 85 -7.08 -5.04 1.38
N ASP A 86 -7.37 -5.55 0.19
CA ASP A 86 -8.01 -4.81 -0.89
C ASP A 86 -9.03 -5.70 -1.60
N THR A 87 -10.06 -5.09 -2.15
CA THR A 87 -11.07 -5.75 -2.98
C THR A 87 -11.34 -4.89 -4.20
N THR A 88 -11.37 -5.54 -5.37
CA THR A 88 -11.72 -4.90 -6.64
C THR A 88 -13.19 -5.12 -7.02
N ALA A 89 -13.92 -5.93 -6.26
CA ALA A 89 -15.32 -6.22 -6.50
C ALA A 89 -16.23 -5.10 -5.96
N GLU A 90 -17.09 -4.57 -6.82
CA GLU A 90 -18.00 -3.44 -6.50
C GLU A 90 -18.98 -3.76 -5.36
N ASP A 91 -19.32 -5.04 -5.17
CA ASP A 91 -20.27 -5.53 -4.17
C ASP A 91 -19.60 -6.12 -2.91
N ALA A 92 -18.28 -5.98 -2.80
CA ALA A 92 -17.55 -6.50 -1.66
C ALA A 92 -17.96 -5.80 -0.36
N THR A 93 -18.34 -6.61 0.64
CA THR A 93 -18.72 -6.13 1.97
C THR A 93 -17.65 -6.49 2.99
N LEU A 94 -17.14 -5.48 3.72
CA LEU A 94 -16.25 -5.67 4.86
C LEU A 94 -17.03 -5.59 6.17
N GLN A 95 -16.99 -6.67 6.97
CA GLN A 95 -17.57 -6.68 8.33
C GLN A 95 -16.46 -6.70 9.38
N LEU A 96 -16.39 -5.65 10.18
CA LEU A 96 -15.45 -5.56 11.30
C LEU A 96 -16.11 -6.06 12.59
N ILE A 97 -15.73 -7.25 13.03
CA ILE A 97 -16.24 -7.84 14.27
C ILE A 97 -15.23 -7.60 15.39
N ARG A 98 -15.58 -6.75 16.36
CA ARG A 98 -14.79 -6.58 17.58
C ARG A 98 -15.02 -7.79 18.49
N ARG A 99 -14.03 -8.70 18.56
CA ARG A 99 -13.99 -9.71 19.63
C ARG A 99 -13.40 -9.05 20.87
N GLY A 100 -14.21 -8.89 21.92
CA GLY A 100 -13.72 -8.47 23.23
C GLY A 100 -12.68 -9.48 23.73
N ARG A 101 -11.58 -9.01 24.31
CA ARG A 101 -10.74 -9.87 25.15
C ARG A 101 -11.53 -10.12 26.44
N ALA A 102 -11.81 -11.40 26.73
CA ALA A 102 -12.15 -11.82 28.08
C ALA A 102 -10.94 -11.59 29.00
#